data_AF-A0A1B6GTA1-F1
#
_entry.id   AF-A0A1B6GTA1-F1
#
_cell.length_a   1.000
_cell.length_b   1.000
_cell.length_c   1.000
_cell.angle_alpha   90.00
_cell.angle_beta   90.00
_cell.angle_gamma   90.00
#
_symmetry.space_group_name_H-M   'P 1'
#
loop_
_entity.id
_entity.type
_entity.pdbx_description
1 polymer ?
#
loop_
_entity_poly.entity_id
_entity_poly.type
_entity_poly.pdbx_seq_one_letter_code
_entity_poly.pdbx_strand_id
1 'polypeptide(L)'
;MFPVCCLKLPGGVRKKLQDAGFMFAEDLFSTNNELQKEVEKILKSNSDLKTVLKECLEPPHKLSAGDILKKEENCQRILTFSYRLDRLLGGGLPVGCVTEVCGPPGSGKTQFWW
;
A
#
# COMPACT_ATOMS: atom_id res chain seq x y z
N MET A 1 -4.05 -3.37 0.22
CA MET A 1 -4.59 -2.00 0.33
C MET A 1 -5.96 -2.08 0.95
N PHE A 2 -6.11 -1.56 2.17
CA PHE A 2 -7.37 -1.65 2.91
C PHE A 2 -8.12 -0.32 2.77
N PRO A 3 -9.32 -0.29 2.14
CA PRO A 3 -9.98 0.99 1.86
C PRO A 3 -10.55 1.62 3.13
N VAL A 4 -10.54 2.96 3.21
CA VAL A 4 -11.04 3.73 4.37
C VAL A 4 -12.53 3.45 4.64
N CYS A 5 -13.30 3.11 3.61
CA CYS A 5 -14.71 2.77 3.75
C CYS A 5 -14.96 1.48 4.55
N CYS A 6 -13.96 0.60 4.68
CA CYS A 6 -14.05 -0.64 5.46
C CYS A 6 -13.66 -0.46 6.93
N LEU A 7 -13.10 0.69 7.33
CA LEU A 7 -12.79 0.98 8.73
C LEU A 7 -14.09 1.15 9.53
N LYS A 8 -14.13 0.67 10.77
CA LYS A 8 -15.28 0.80 11.69
C LYS A 8 -15.45 2.23 12.24
N LEU A 9 -15.45 3.22 11.35
CA LEU A 9 -15.62 4.64 11.67
C LEU A 9 -17.08 5.08 11.43
N PRO A 10 -17.58 6.12 12.11
CA PRO A 10 -18.87 6.72 11.79
C PRO A 10 -18.93 7.23 10.34
N GLY A 11 -20.08 7.08 9.68
CA GLY A 11 -20.24 7.43 8.25
C GLY A 11 -19.90 8.89 7.93
N GLY A 12 -20.15 9.82 8.85
CA GLY A 12 -19.79 11.23 8.70
C GLY A 12 -18.27 11.49 8.68
N VAL A 13 -17.48 10.65 9.34
CA VAL A 13 -16.01 10.74 9.33
C VAL A 13 -15.45 10.08 8.07
N ARG A 14 -16.02 8.95 7.64
CA ARG A 14 -15.62 8.29 6.39
C ARG A 14 -15.80 9.22 5.18
N LYS A 15 -16.94 9.91 5.10
CA LYS A 15 -17.22 10.83 3.99
C LYS A 15 -16.24 12.01 3.97
N LYS A 16 -15.94 12.61 5.14
CA LYS A 16 -14.94 13.68 5.25
C LYS A 16 -13.53 13.24 4.86
N LEU A 17 -13.14 12.02 5.20
CA LEU A 17 -11.84 11.48 4.80
C LEU A 17 -11.77 11.24 3.29
N GLN A 18 -12.84 10.71 2.69
CA GLN A 18 -12.94 10.54 1.24
C GLN A 18 -12.96 11.87 0.50
N ASP A 19 -13.71 12.86 0.98
CA ASP A 19 -13.77 14.21 0.40
C ASP A 19 -12.41 14.93 0.48
N ALA A 20 -11.59 14.60 1.50
CA ALA A 20 -10.22 15.09 1.63
C ALA A 20 -9.19 14.27 0.81
N GLY A 21 -9.62 13.23 0.08
CA GLY A 21 -8.77 12.42 -0.79
C GLY A 21 -8.11 11.21 -0.13
N PHE A 22 -8.41 10.89 1.13
CA PHE A 22 -7.92 9.69 1.80
C PHE A 22 -8.75 8.47 1.38
N MET A 23 -8.19 7.64 0.51
CA MET A 23 -8.88 6.47 -0.05
C MET A 23 -8.50 5.18 0.68
N PHE A 24 -7.28 5.09 1.17
CA PHE A 24 -6.72 3.90 1.80
C PHE A 24 -6.36 4.14 3.26
N ALA A 25 -6.49 3.09 4.08
CA ALA A 25 -6.17 3.15 5.49
C ALA A 25 -4.68 3.46 5.71
N GLU A 26 -3.83 2.98 4.80
CA GLU A 26 -2.40 3.28 4.75
C GLU A 26 -2.11 4.79 4.66
N ASP A 27 -2.98 5.56 3.98
CA ASP A 27 -2.81 7.01 3.82
C ASP A 27 -2.91 7.74 5.16
N LEU A 28 -3.66 7.18 6.12
CA LEU A 28 -3.80 7.72 7.49
C LEU A 28 -2.51 7.58 8.31
N PHE A 29 -1.57 6.73 7.89
CA PHE A 29 -0.26 6.52 8.52
C PHE A 29 0.85 7.33 7.89
N SER A 30 0.56 8.09 6.84
CA SER A 30 1.56 8.83 6.08
C SER A 30 2.47 9.61 7.02
N THR A 31 3.79 9.45 6.87
CA THR A 31 4.83 10.10 7.70
C THR A 31 4.87 11.62 7.53
N ASN A 32 4.03 12.17 6.63
CA ASN A 32 3.92 13.60 6.42
C ASN A 32 3.09 14.23 7.54
N ASN A 33 3.76 15.05 8.36
CA ASN A 33 3.20 15.76 9.51
C ASN A 33 1.98 16.64 9.15
N GLU A 34 1.84 17.10 7.90
CA GLU A 34 0.70 17.93 7.49
C GLU A 34 -0.57 17.11 7.33
N LEU A 35 -0.49 15.98 6.62
CA LEU A 35 -1.62 15.05 6.44
C LEU A 35 -2.08 14.46 7.77
N GLN A 36 -1.14 14.14 8.67
CA GLN A 36 -1.48 13.69 10.02
C GLN A 36 -2.24 14.75 10.81
N LYS A 37 -1.85 16.03 10.71
CA LYS A 37 -2.58 17.13 11.37
C LYS A 37 -3.98 17.32 10.82
N GLU A 38 -4.18 17.14 9.51
CA GLU A 38 -5.51 17.20 8.88
C GLU A 38 -6.38 16.03 9.31
N VAL A 39 -5.86 14.81 9.28
CA VAL A 39 -6.53 13.61 9.77
C VAL A 39 -6.88 13.78 11.26
N GLU A 40 -5.95 14.26 12.08
CA GLU A 40 -6.21 14.58 13.49
C GLU A 40 -7.29 15.66 13.66
N LYS A 41 -7.33 16.68 12.81
CA LYS A 41 -8.38 17.73 12.84
C LYS A 41 -9.74 17.14 12.54
N ILE A 42 -9.83 16.25 11.54
CA ILE A 42 -11.06 15.54 11.17
C ILE A 42 -11.50 14.59 12.29
N LEU A 43 -10.54 13.97 12.99
CA LEU A 43 -10.79 13.03 14.10
C LEU A 43 -11.06 13.71 15.45
N LYS A 44 -10.53 14.91 15.71
CA LYS A 44 -10.73 15.69 16.95
C LYS A 44 -12.20 15.99 17.23
N SER A 45 -13.09 15.93 16.24
CA SER A 45 -14.53 16.03 16.45
C SER A 45 -15.15 14.83 17.17
N ASN A 46 -14.45 13.70 17.33
CA ASN A 46 -14.97 12.49 18.01
C ASN A 46 -13.82 11.81 18.80
N SER A 47 -13.78 12.01 20.13
CA SER A 47 -12.72 11.52 21.03
C SER A 47 -12.45 10.01 20.95
N ASP A 48 -13.48 9.23 20.66
CA ASP A 48 -13.45 7.77 20.76
C ASP A 48 -12.82 7.09 19.54
N LEU A 49 -12.51 7.85 18.48
CA LEU A 49 -12.00 7.30 17.21
C LEU A 49 -10.48 7.12 17.19
N LYS A 50 -9.74 7.77 18.09
CA LYS A 50 -8.28 7.60 18.19
C LYS A 50 -7.89 6.21 18.70
N THR A 51 -8.69 5.64 19.59
CA THR A 51 -8.54 4.27 20.10
C THR A 51 -8.97 3.25 19.05
N VAL A 52 -10.10 3.48 18.37
CA VAL A 52 -10.54 2.60 17.25
C VAL A 52 -9.52 2.58 16.11
N LEU A 53 -8.89 3.72 15.79
CA LEU A 53 -7.80 3.75 14.80
C LEU A 53 -6.56 3.00 15.28
N LYS A 54 -6.16 3.15 16.56
CA LYS A 54 -5.03 2.39 17.12
C LYS A 54 -5.28 0.89 17.20
N GLU A 55 -6.52 0.46 17.41
CA GLU A 55 -6.92 -0.96 17.42
C GLU A 55 -7.09 -1.52 16.00
N CYS A 56 -7.66 -0.75 15.08
CA CYS A 56 -7.81 -1.17 13.68
C CYS A 56 -6.47 -1.17 12.93
N LEU A 57 -5.53 -0.36 13.40
CA LEU A 57 -4.23 -0.15 12.80
C LEU A 57 -3.19 -0.24 13.90
N GLU A 58 -2.95 -1.47 14.31
CA GLU A 58 -1.75 -1.78 15.08
C GLU A 58 -0.55 -1.18 14.32
N PRO A 59 0.31 -0.38 14.97
CA PRO A 59 1.56 0.03 14.35
C PRO A 59 2.28 -1.23 13.86
N PRO A 60 3.00 -1.17 12.73
CA PRO A 60 3.60 -2.36 12.13
C PRO A 60 4.31 -3.14 13.23
N HIS A 61 3.83 -4.37 13.49
CA HIS A 61 4.40 -5.28 14.46
C HIS A 61 5.91 -5.32 14.27
N LYS A 62 6.68 -5.48 15.35
CA LYS A 62 8.12 -5.73 15.24
C LYS A 62 8.28 -7.05 14.48
N LEU A 63 8.52 -6.96 13.18
CA LEU A 63 8.75 -8.11 12.32
C LEU A 63 10.19 -8.56 12.50
N SER A 64 10.40 -9.86 12.74
CA SER A 64 11.72 -10.45 12.67
C SER A 64 12.19 -10.51 11.22
N ALA A 65 13.51 -10.56 11.00
CA ALA A 65 14.08 -10.86 9.69
C ALA A 65 13.52 -12.18 9.10
N GLY A 66 13.22 -13.16 9.97
CA GLY A 66 12.59 -14.42 9.55
C GLY A 66 11.14 -14.26 9.08
N ASP A 67 10.39 -13.30 9.64
CA ASP A 67 9.01 -13.03 9.22
C ASP A 67 8.99 -12.30 7.87
N ILE A 68 9.96 -11.41 7.65
CA ILE A 68 10.16 -10.73 6.36
C ILE A 68 10.52 -11.76 5.27
N LEU A 69 11.46 -12.67 5.56
CA LEU A 69 11.84 -13.72 4.62
C LEU A 69 10.65 -14.58 4.21
N LYS A 70 9.85 -15.07 5.17
CA LYS A 70 8.63 -15.84 4.89
C LYS A 70 7.63 -15.05 4.04
N LYS A 71 7.54 -13.73 4.23
CA LYS A 71 6.66 -12.88 3.43
C LYS A 71 7.18 -12.74 2.00
N GLU A 72 8.49 -12.60 1.80
CA GLU A 72 9.11 -12.54 0.48
C GLU A 72 9.02 -13.86 -0.30
N GLU A 73 9.16 -15.00 0.39
CA GLU A 73 8.98 -16.33 -0.22
C GLU A 73 7.56 -16.55 -0.75
N ASN A 74 6.56 -16.01 -0.04
CA ASN A 74 5.15 -16.09 -0.43
C ASN A 74 4.71 -14.95 -1.37
N CYS A 75 5.65 -14.11 -1.83
CA CYS A 75 5.33 -13.00 -2.71
C CYS A 75 4.86 -13.50 -4.08
N GLN A 76 3.67 -13.07 -4.48
CA GLN A 76 3.11 -13.39 -5.79
C GLN A 76 3.95 -12.76 -6.90
N ARG A 77 4.03 -13.43 -8.06
CA ARG A 77 4.80 -12.97 -9.22
C ARG A 77 3.94 -12.98 -10.47
N ILE A 78 4.10 -11.95 -11.31
CA ILE A 78 3.43 -11.80 -12.59
C ILE A 78 4.38 -12.28 -13.69
N LEU A 79 3.92 -13.21 -14.52
CA LEU A 79 4.72 -13.72 -15.65
C LEU A 79 4.81 -12.67 -16.76
N THR A 80 6.00 -12.55 -17.33
CA THR A 80 6.29 -11.74 -18.53
C THR A 80 5.97 -12.50 -19.82
N PHE A 81 5.50 -13.75 -19.72
CA PHE A 81 5.25 -14.68 -20.84
C PHE A 81 6.48 -14.97 -21.70
N SER A 82 7.66 -14.73 -21.13
CA SER A 82 8.94 -15.04 -21.75
C SER A 82 9.72 -15.92 -20.78
N TYR A 83 9.76 -17.23 -21.06
CA TYR A 83 10.39 -18.21 -20.18
C TYR A 83 11.81 -17.80 -19.74
N ARG A 84 12.59 -17.23 -20.66
CA ARG A 84 13.96 -16.78 -20.36
C ARG A 84 14.00 -15.60 -19.40
N LEU A 85 13.09 -14.64 -19.58
CA LEU A 85 13.01 -13.45 -18.73
C LEU A 85 12.40 -13.78 -17.37
N ASP A 86 11.35 -14.60 -17.34
CA ASP A 86 10.73 -15.07 -16.10
C ASP A 86 11.74 -15.85 -15.25
N ARG A 87 12.54 -16.73 -15.87
CA ARG A 87 13.62 -17.43 -15.18
C ARG A 87 14.68 -16.47 -14.63
N LEU A 88 15.04 -15.43 -15.40
CA LEU A 88 16.00 -14.41 -14.95
C LEU A 88 15.48 -13.61 -13.74
N LEU A 89 14.18 -13.33 -13.70
CA LEU A 89 13.50 -12.60 -12.62
C LEU A 89 13.11 -13.48 -11.42
N GLY A 90 13.48 -14.77 -11.42
CA GLY A 90 13.16 -15.69 -10.33
C GLY A 90 11.67 -16.11 -10.32
N GLY A 91 11.08 -16.30 -11.49
CA GLY A 91 9.67 -16.69 -11.67
C GLY A 91 8.72 -15.54 -12.02
N GLY A 92 9.25 -14.41 -12.50
CA GLY A 92 8.46 -13.25 -12.93
C GLY A 92 8.60 -12.03 -12.02
N LEU A 93 7.79 -11.00 -12.30
CA LEU A 93 7.81 -9.70 -11.64
C LEU A 93 7.13 -9.76 -10.25
N PRO A 94 7.80 -9.41 -9.14
CA PRO A 94 7.23 -9.49 -7.80
C PRO A 94 6.13 -8.43 -7.57
N VAL A 95 5.02 -8.86 -6.98
CA VAL A 95 3.91 -7.98 -6.57
C VAL A 95 4.29 -7.19 -5.32
N GLY A 96 3.85 -5.92 -5.23
CA GLY A 96 4.17 -5.06 -4.09
C GLY A 96 5.57 -4.43 -4.16
N CYS A 97 6.28 -4.60 -5.28
CA CYS A 97 7.52 -3.92 -5.60
C CYS A 97 7.34 -3.01 -6.81
N VAL A 98 8.15 -1.95 -6.88
CA VAL A 98 8.25 -1.12 -8.09
C VAL A 98 9.35 -1.72 -8.97
N THR A 99 9.00 -2.08 -10.21
CA THR A 99 9.97 -2.57 -11.20
C THR A 99 10.15 -1.54 -12.32
N GLU A 100 11.39 -1.17 -12.60
CA GLU A 100 11.74 -0.24 -13.67
C GLU A 100 12.24 -0.99 -14.92
N VAL A 101 11.75 -0.59 -16.11
CA VAL A 101 12.16 -1.17 -17.40
C VAL A 101 12.86 -0.10 -18.25
N CYS A 102 14.18 -0.17 -18.35
CA CYS A 102 15.02 0.84 -19.02
C CYS A 102 15.63 0.31 -20.33
N GLY A 103 15.99 1.20 -21.26
CA GLY A 103 16.69 0.83 -22.50
C GLY A 103 16.63 1.91 -23.59
N PRO A 104 17.37 1.74 -24.70
CA PRO A 104 17.37 2.67 -25.84
C PRO A 104 15.98 2.77 -26.52
N PRO A 105 15.73 3.80 -27.36
CA PRO A 105 14.50 3.87 -28.15
C PRO A 105 14.34 2.62 -29.03
N GLY A 106 13.11 2.10 -29.14
CA GLY A 106 12.84 0.86 -29.89
C GLY A 106 13.15 -0.45 -29.14
N SER A 107 13.62 -0.40 -27.89
CA SER A 107 13.99 -1.61 -27.12
C SER A 107 12.82 -2.46 -26.60
N GLY A 108 11.58 -2.21 -27.04
CA GLY A 108 10.44 -3.00 -26.59
C GLY A 108 9.77 -2.55 -25.28
N LYS A 109 10.23 -1.47 -24.62
CA LYS A 109 9.68 -1.04 -23.31
C LYS A 109 8.17 -0.83 -23.32
N THR A 110 7.63 -0.18 -24.36
CA THR A 110 6.20 0.05 -24.47
C THR A 110 5.45 -1.25 -24.75
N GLN A 111 5.98 -2.11 -25.63
CA GLN A 111 5.40 -3.44 -25.90
C GLN A 111 5.36 -4.31 -24.65
N PHE A 112 6.28 -4.12 -23.71
CA PHE A 112 6.28 -4.81 -22.42
C PHE A 112 5.05 -4.46 -21.54
N TRP A 113 4.39 -3.33 -21.78
CA TRP A 113 3.20 -2.88 -21.04
C TRP A 113 1.87 -3.22 -21.74
N TRP A 114 1.92 -3.62 -23.02
CA TRP A 114 0.75 -4.03 -23.80
C TRP A 114 0.43 -5.50 -23.56
#